data_AF-A0A165WMY2-F1
#
_entry.id   AF-A0A165WMY2-F1
#
_cell.length_a   1.000
_cell.length_b   1.000
_cell.length_c   1.000
_cell.angle_alpha   90.00
_cell.angle_beta   90.00
_cell.angle_gamma   90.00
#
_symmetry.space_group_name_H-M   'P 1'
#
loop_
_entity.id
_entity.type
_entity.pdbx_description
1 polymer ?
#
loop_
_entity_poly.entity_id
_entity_poly.type
_entity_poly.pdbx_seq_one_letter_code
_entity_poly.pdbx_strand_id
1 'polypeptide(L)'
;YAAFERALLHEFEDVDLTETAQHKINSIVMSDEPAETHVRHFKYYARHSAFNDAALLVFFKKSLKPAIRTKVQDMNPRPATLQGWYKEVIAFDRQYRE
;
A
#
# COMPACT_ATOMS: atom_id res chain seq x y z
N TYR A 1 -27.71 8.90 -27.69
CA TYR A 1 -26.33 8.40 -27.88
C TYR A 1 -25.31 9.10 -27.00
N ALA A 2 -25.25 10.43 -26.93
CA ALA A 2 -24.27 11.18 -26.11
C ALA A 2 -24.29 11.00 -24.56
N ALA A 3 -25.31 10.34 -24.00
CA ALA A 3 -25.37 10.01 -22.56
C ALA A 3 -24.70 8.67 -22.25
N PHE A 4 -24.80 7.71 -23.18
CA PHE A 4 -24.16 6.40 -23.06
C PHE A 4 -22.64 6.52 -23.20
N GLU A 5 -22.17 7.31 -24.16
CA GLU A 5 -20.74 7.55 -24.39
C GLU A 5 -20.06 8.25 -23.19
N ARG A 6 -20.77 9.16 -22.51
CA ARG A 6 -20.26 9.83 -21.29
C ARG A 6 -20.22 8.90 -20.08
N ALA A 7 -21.23 8.03 -19.92
CA ALA A 7 -21.21 7.02 -18.88
C ALA A 7 -20.06 6.03 -19.10
N LEU A 8 -19.86 5.57 -20.34
CA LEU A 8 -18.79 4.64 -20.69
C LEU A 8 -17.40 5.25 -20.48
N LEU A 9 -17.16 6.48 -20.92
CA LEU A 9 -15.88 7.17 -20.69
C LEU A 9 -15.59 7.39 -19.20
N HIS A 10 -16.60 7.78 -18.43
CA HIS A 10 -16.45 7.96 -16.98
C HIS A 10 -16.22 6.62 -16.26
N GLU A 11 -16.90 5.56 -16.66
CA GLU A 11 -16.75 4.24 -16.05
C GLU A 11 -15.40 3.61 -16.42
N PHE A 12 -14.94 3.75 -17.67
CA PHE A 12 -13.61 3.29 -18.07
C PHE A 12 -12.49 4.11 -17.41
N GLU A 13 -12.60 5.44 -17.33
CA GLU A 13 -11.56 6.26 -16.67
C GLU A 13 -11.44 5.95 -15.16
N ASP A 14 -12.56 5.77 -14.47
CA ASP A 14 -12.59 5.48 -13.03
C ASP A 14 -12.20 4.02 -12.71
N VAL A 15 -12.62 3.07 -13.56
CA VAL A 15 -12.21 1.65 -13.48
C VAL A 15 -10.72 1.51 -13.77
N ASP A 16 -10.18 2.18 -14.79
CA ASP A 16 -8.75 2.14 -15.09
C ASP A 16 -7.92 2.71 -13.92
N LEU A 17 -8.35 3.80 -13.28
CA LEU A 17 -7.66 4.37 -12.12
C LEU A 17 -7.70 3.43 -10.91
N THR A 18 -8.86 2.82 -10.65
CA THR A 18 -9.03 1.88 -9.54
C THR A 18 -8.24 0.60 -9.79
N GLU A 19 -8.39 -0.03 -10.95
CA GLU A 19 -7.68 -1.25 -11.33
C GLU A 19 -6.16 -1.01 -11.40
N THR A 20 -5.72 0.13 -11.93
CA THR A 20 -4.31 0.54 -11.91
C THR A 20 -3.81 0.69 -10.48
N ALA A 21 -4.57 1.33 -9.59
CA ALA A 21 -4.18 1.47 -8.19
C ALA A 21 -4.11 0.11 -7.47
N GLN A 22 -5.06 -0.80 -7.73
CA GLN A 22 -5.04 -2.15 -7.20
C GLN A 22 -3.83 -2.96 -7.71
N HIS A 23 -3.57 -2.90 -9.01
CA HIS A 23 -2.41 -3.54 -9.62
C HIS A 23 -1.11 -2.98 -9.04
N LYS A 24 -1.02 -1.65 -8.87
CA LYS A 24 0.14 -0.98 -8.30
C LYS A 24 0.35 -1.35 -6.84
N ILE A 25 -0.69 -1.44 -6.01
CA ILE A 25 -0.58 -1.91 -4.61
C ILE A 25 -0.08 -3.35 -4.53
N ASN A 26 -0.44 -4.21 -5.47
CA ASN A 26 0.00 -5.60 -5.48
C ASN A 26 1.44 -5.75 -6.02
N SER A 27 1.86 -4.82 -6.89
CA SER A 27 3.19 -4.80 -7.51
C SER A 27 4.21 -3.97 -6.74
N ILE A 28 3.80 -3.02 -5.92
CA ILE A 28 4.70 -2.18 -5.13
C ILE A 28 5.47 -3.07 -4.15
N VAL A 29 6.79 -2.99 -4.20
CA VAL A 29 7.69 -3.73 -3.32
C VAL A 29 8.73 -2.76 -2.79
N MET A 30 8.91 -2.79 -1.47
CA MET A 30 9.87 -1.94 -0.78
C MET A 30 11.27 -2.33 -1.24
N SER A 31 11.86 -1.49 -2.08
CA SER A 31 13.16 -1.73 -2.71
C SER A 31 14.26 -1.00 -1.94
N ASP A 32 15.09 -0.22 -2.62
CA ASP A 32 16.16 0.56 -1.98
C ASP A 32 15.68 1.95 -1.52
N GLU A 33 14.41 2.31 -1.77
CA GLU A 33 13.84 3.57 -1.29
C GLU A 33 13.53 3.53 0.21
N PRO A 34 13.55 4.68 0.90
CA PRO A 34 13.23 4.74 2.32
C PRO A 34 11.77 4.31 2.56
N ALA A 35 11.53 3.60 3.67
CA ALA A 35 10.21 3.11 4.07
C ALA A 35 9.14 4.20 4.08
N GLU A 36 9.51 5.43 4.46
CA GLU A 36 8.58 6.57 4.49
C GLU A 36 8.01 6.88 3.10
N THR A 37 8.86 6.85 2.07
CA THR A 37 8.46 7.06 0.68
C THR A 37 7.57 5.92 0.20
N HIS A 38 7.95 4.67 0.47
CA HIS A 38 7.13 3.49 0.17
C HIS A 38 5.75 3.59 0.81
N VAL A 39 5.66 3.96 2.09
CA VAL A 39 4.40 4.15 2.81
C VAL A 39 3.56 5.27 2.20
N ARG A 40 4.17 6.39 1.77
CA ARG A 40 3.44 7.46 1.09
C ARG A 40 2.85 6.99 -0.24
N HIS A 41 3.65 6.31 -1.08
CA HIS A 41 3.16 5.74 -2.33
C HIS A 41 2.04 4.73 -2.09
N PHE A 42 2.23 3.82 -1.13
CA PHE A 42 1.21 2.84 -0.77
C PHE A 42 -0.09 3.52 -0.33
N LYS A 43 -0.04 4.55 0.53
CA LYS A 43 -1.22 5.30 0.97
C LYS A 43 -1.92 6.03 -0.17
N TYR A 44 -1.16 6.57 -1.12
CA TYR A 44 -1.71 7.22 -2.29
C TYR A 44 -2.57 6.22 -3.09
N TYR A 45 -1.99 5.09 -3.50
CA TYR A 45 -2.74 4.08 -4.25
C TYR A 45 -3.87 3.45 -3.42
N ALA A 46 -3.67 3.26 -2.12
CA ALA A 46 -4.70 2.71 -1.22
C ALA A 46 -5.97 3.57 -1.19
N ARG A 47 -5.81 4.89 -1.34
CA ARG A 47 -6.94 5.82 -1.41
C ARG A 47 -7.72 5.70 -2.71
N HIS A 48 -7.05 5.32 -3.79
CA HIS A 48 -7.64 5.15 -5.13
C HIS A 48 -8.14 3.72 -5.39
N SER A 49 -7.68 2.73 -4.64
CA SER A 49 -8.04 1.32 -4.86
C SER A 49 -9.36 0.90 -4.20
N ALA A 50 -9.97 1.78 -3.40
CA ALA A 50 -11.17 1.52 -2.59
C ALA A 50 -11.08 0.27 -1.67
N PHE A 51 -9.87 -0.12 -1.27
CA PHE A 51 -9.67 -1.31 -0.45
C PHE A 51 -9.92 -1.05 1.04
N ASN A 52 -10.47 -2.06 1.73
CA ASN A 52 -10.59 -2.06 3.18
C ASN A 52 -9.22 -2.14 3.87
N ASP A 53 -9.11 -1.58 5.08
CA ASP A 53 -7.87 -1.58 5.88
C ASP A 53 -7.28 -2.98 6.07
N ALA A 54 -8.11 -4.01 6.22
CA ALA A 54 -7.66 -5.40 6.35
C ALA A 54 -6.97 -5.92 5.07
N ALA A 55 -7.52 -5.59 3.90
CA ALA A 55 -6.90 -5.96 2.62
C ALA A 55 -5.60 -5.18 2.41
N LEU A 56 -5.63 -3.87 2.68
CA LEU A 56 -4.44 -3.00 2.64
C LEU A 56 -3.34 -3.52 3.56
N LEU A 57 -3.67 -4.02 4.75
CA LEU A 57 -2.69 -4.61 5.67
C LEU A 57 -2.01 -5.85 5.08
N VAL A 58 -2.77 -6.72 4.42
CA VAL A 58 -2.22 -7.93 3.77
C VAL A 58 -1.30 -7.54 2.60
N PHE A 59 -1.75 -6.63 1.74
CA PHE A 59 -0.92 -6.13 0.64
C PHE A 59 0.32 -5.40 1.14
N PHE A 60 0.18 -4.58 2.18
CA PHE A 60 1.31 -3.87 2.78
C PHE A 60 2.35 -4.88 3.31
N LYS A 61 1.93 -5.88 4.11
CA LYS A 61 2.83 -6.94 4.58
C LYS A 61 3.53 -7.70 3.43
N LYS A 62 2.85 -7.90 2.30
CA LYS A 62 3.43 -8.56 1.12
C LYS A 62 4.44 -7.67 0.38
N SER A 63 4.20 -6.35 0.35
CA SER A 63 5.10 -5.36 -0.26
C SER A 63 6.40 -5.17 0.52
N LEU A 64 6.41 -5.49 1.82
CA LEU A 64 7.59 -5.34 2.66
C LEU A 64 8.62 -6.45 2.42
N LYS A 65 9.90 -6.11 2.60
CA LYS A 65 10.98 -7.10 2.63
C LYS A 65 10.71 -8.14 3.73
N PRO A 66 10.98 -9.43 3.47
CA PRO A 66 10.72 -10.49 4.45
C PRO A 66 11.42 -10.26 5.80
N ALA A 67 12.61 -9.66 5.81
CA ALA A 67 13.32 -9.31 7.04
C ALA A 67 12.53 -8.32 7.91
N ILE A 68 12.00 -7.25 7.31
CA ILE A 68 11.19 -6.22 7.99
C ILE A 68 9.88 -6.83 8.46
N ARG A 69 9.21 -7.60 7.59
CA ARG A 69 7.95 -8.26 7.94
C ARG A 69 8.11 -9.16 9.15
N THR A 70 9.11 -10.05 9.15
CA THR A 70 9.36 -10.96 10.28
C THR A 70 9.65 -10.18 11.55
N LYS A 71 10.45 -9.10 11.48
CA LYS A 71 10.77 -8.28 12.65
C LYS A 71 9.53 -7.62 13.25
N VAL A 72 8.69 -7.01 12.42
CA VAL A 72 7.45 -6.36 12.89
C VAL A 72 6.43 -7.40 13.40
N GLN A 73 6.43 -8.61 12.84
CA GLN A 73 5.62 -9.73 13.37
C GLN A 73 6.12 -10.24 14.72
N ASP A 74 7.43 -10.27 14.93
CA ASP A 74 8.09 -10.72 16.17
C ASP A 74 8.01 -9.67 17.29
N MET A 75 7.70 -8.42 16.94
CA MET A 75 7.58 -7.32 17.88
C MET A 75 6.42 -7.50 18.86
N ASN A 76 6.65 -7.11 20.12
CA ASN A 76 5.64 -7.15 21.18
C ASN A 76 5.52 -5.76 21.85
N PRO A 77 4.37 -5.07 21.75
CA PRO A 77 3.10 -5.52 21.17
C PRO A 77 3.09 -5.48 19.63
N ARG A 78 2.52 -6.54 19.02
CA ARG A 78 2.39 -6.61 17.56
C ARG A 78 1.40 -5.55 17.06
N PRO A 79 1.76 -4.71 16.08
CA PRO A 79 0.81 -3.80 15.47
C PRO A 79 -0.29 -4.60 14.75
N ALA A 80 -1.54 -4.42 15.19
CA ALA A 80 -2.72 -4.97 14.51
C ALA A 80 -3.29 -3.99 13.45
N THR A 81 -2.91 -2.71 13.54
CA THR A 81 -3.42 -1.63 12.69
C THR A 81 -2.41 -1.25 11.61
N LEU A 82 -2.92 -0.87 10.44
CA LEU A 82 -2.12 -0.40 9.31
C LEU A 82 -1.20 0.77 9.69
N GLN A 83 -1.70 1.70 10.51
CA GLN A 83 -0.89 2.79 11.06
C GLN A 83 0.26 2.33 11.95
N GLY A 84 0.03 1.31 12.79
CA GLY A 84 1.11 0.73 13.61
C GLY A 84 2.21 0.15 12.72
N TRP A 85 1.81 -0.61 11.69
CA TRP A 85 2.74 -1.13 10.69
C TRP A 85 3.56 -0.03 10.01
N TYR A 86 2.94 1.09 9.64
CA TYR A 86 3.68 2.21 9.04
C TYR A 86 4.76 2.79 9.96
N LYS A 87 4.45 3.00 11.23
CA LYS A 87 5.43 3.55 12.18
C LYS A 87 6.60 2.59 12.39
N GLU A 88 6.31 1.31 12.61
CA GLU A 88 7.35 0.30 12.86
C GLU A 88 8.26 0.09 11.65
N VAL A 89 7.68 0.05 10.44
CA VAL A 89 8.47 -0.10 9.21
C VAL A 89 9.37 1.10 8.97
N ILE A 90 8.89 2.33 9.21
CA ILE A 90 9.70 3.55 9.09
C ILE A 90 10.81 3.59 10.14
N ALA A 91 10.51 3.21 11.38
CA ALA A 91 11.50 3.14 12.45
C ALA A 91 12.60 2.11 12.13
N PHE A 92 12.20 0.94 11.65
CA PHE A 92 13.15 -0.12 11.29
C PHE A 92 14.02 0.23 10.10
N ASP A 93 13.47 0.86 9.06
CA ASP A 93 14.25 1.32 7.90
C ASP A 93 15.26 2.40 8.28
N ARG A 94 14.89 3.34 9.17
CA ARG A 94 15.85 4.30 9.74
C ARG A 94 16.98 3.60 10.49
N GLN A 95 16.65 2.63 11.34
CA GLN A 95 17.64 1.86 12.09
C GLN A 95 18.55 0.99 11.20
N TYR A 96 18.06 0.53 10.04
CA TYR A 96 18.85 -0.29 9.11
C TYR A 96 19.77 0.54 8.21
N ARG A 97 19.48 1.83 8.04
CA ARG A 97 20.28 2.77 7.24
C ARG A 97 21.34 3.52 8.04
N GLU A 98 21.25 3.52 9.37
CA GLU A 98 22.34 3.92 10.28
C GLU A 98 23.40 2.82 10.37
#